data_AF-A0A2V6Z1J9-F1
#
_entry.id   AF-A0A2V6Z1J9-F1
#
_cell.length_a   1.000
_cell.length_b   1.000
_cell.length_c   1.000
_cell.angle_alpha   90.00
_cell.angle_beta   90.00
_cell.angle_gamma   90.00
#
_symmetry.space_group_name_H-M   'P 1'
#
loop_
_entity.id
_entity.type
_entity.pdbx_description
1 polymer ?
#
loop_
_entity_poly.entity_id
_entity_poly.type
_entity_poly.pdbx_seq_one_letter_code
_entity_poly.pdbx_strand_id
1 'polypeptide(L)'
;TLSLHYLWDLAHYEETVTYLGPADRVRLVFPSPFFRNVPTEVIVEGMEDGKAFEKRVTASMKEAFKEELLHFAECVARGREPETTPAEARGDVLLLHRIFHAIKRPLAP
;
A
#
# COMPACT_ATOMS: atom_id res chain seq x y z
N THR A 1 -13.52 -1.97 -7.76
CA THR A 1 -13.16 -3.16 -8.55
C THR A 1 -11.65 -3.25 -8.57
N LEU A 2 -11.05 -4.34 -8.10
CA LEU A 2 -9.61 -4.57 -8.25
C LEU A 2 -9.41 -5.26 -9.61
N SER A 3 -8.75 -4.60 -10.54
CA SER A 3 -8.45 -5.17 -11.86
C SER A 3 -6.96 -5.04 -12.15
N LEU A 4 -6.30 -6.18 -12.34
CA LEU A 4 -4.90 -6.24 -12.76
C LEU A 4 -4.87 -6.12 -14.29
N HIS A 5 -4.22 -5.08 -14.79
CA HIS A 5 -3.98 -4.90 -16.22
C HIS A 5 -2.49 -4.96 -16.46
N TYR A 6 -2.03 -6.01 -17.14
CA TYR A 6 -0.64 -6.13 -17.55
C TYR A 6 -0.52 -5.80 -19.04
N LEU A 7 0.27 -4.78 -19.37
CA LEU A 7 0.47 -4.30 -20.73
C LEU A 7 1.91 -4.58 -21.16
N TRP A 8 2.09 -5.66 -21.94
CA TRP A 8 3.41 -6.21 -22.31
C TRP A 8 4.38 -5.17 -22.89
N ASP A 9 3.89 -4.26 -23.72
CA ASP A 9 4.72 -3.28 -24.45
C ASP A 9 4.75 -1.90 -23.79
N LEU A 10 4.11 -1.73 -22.61
CA LEU A 10 4.05 -0.46 -21.92
C LEU A 10 4.84 -0.52 -20.61
N ALA A 11 6.03 0.09 -20.60
CA ALA A 11 6.85 0.28 -19.41
C ALA A 11 6.30 1.41 -18.50
N HIS A 12 4.99 1.42 -18.26
CA HIS A 12 4.31 2.36 -17.38
C HIS A 12 3.68 1.57 -16.22
N TYR A 13 4.32 1.64 -15.07
CA TYR A 13 3.79 1.10 -13.82
C TYR A 13 2.90 2.14 -13.16
N GLU A 14 1.67 1.74 -12.80
CA GLU A 14 0.77 2.57 -12.00
C GLU A 14 0.13 1.70 -10.92
N GLU A 15 0.34 2.07 -9.66
CA GLU A 15 -0.34 1.48 -8.53
C GLU A 15 -0.79 2.60 -7.60
N THR A 16 -2.07 2.64 -7.31
CA THR A 16 -2.67 3.62 -6.39
C THR A 16 -3.62 2.93 -5.44
N VAL A 17 -3.44 3.17 -4.14
CA VAL A 17 -4.41 2.79 -3.11
C VAL A 17 -5.18 4.04 -2.70
N THR A 18 -6.50 4.01 -2.86
CA THR A 18 -7.37 5.15 -2.53
C THR A 18 -8.29 4.83 -1.36
N TYR A 19 -8.26 5.69 -0.35
CA TYR A 19 -9.19 5.70 0.77
C TYR A 19 -10.21 6.80 0.53
N LEU A 20 -11.50 6.45 0.56
CA LEU A 20 -12.60 7.36 0.27
C LEU A 20 -13.37 7.63 1.57
N GLY A 21 -13.41 8.89 1.99
CA GLY A 21 -14.31 9.37 3.02
C GLY A 21 -15.50 10.12 2.42
N PRO A 22 -16.48 10.53 3.24
CA PRO A 22 -17.66 11.25 2.77
C PRO A 22 -17.36 12.62 2.15
N ALA A 23 -16.28 13.29 2.60
CA ALA A 23 -15.94 14.65 2.19
C ALA A 23 -14.46 14.80 1.77
N ASP A 24 -13.70 13.71 1.82
CA ASP A 24 -12.26 13.69 1.56
C ASP A 24 -11.84 12.37 0.90
N ARG A 25 -10.61 12.38 0.37
CA ARG A 25 -9.93 11.16 -0.05
C ARG A 25 -8.44 11.25 0.23
N VAL A 26 -7.85 10.09 0.47
CA VAL A 26 -6.41 9.93 0.57
C VAL A 26 -5.96 8.95 -0.50
N ARG A 27 -4.97 9.32 -1.29
CA ARG A 27 -4.34 8.45 -2.30
C ARG A 27 -2.89 8.19 -1.92
N LEU A 28 -2.52 6.92 -1.89
CA LEU A 28 -1.13 6.48 -1.88
C LEU A 28 -0.75 6.15 -3.32
N VAL A 29 0.18 6.91 -3.90
CA VAL A 29 0.65 6.70 -5.26
C VAL A 29 2.03 6.04 -5.20
N PHE A 30 2.08 4.77 -5.60
CA PHE A 30 3.32 4.00 -5.60
C PHE A 30 4.11 4.29 -6.87
N PRO A 31 5.37 4.72 -6.75
CA PRO A 31 6.21 4.90 -7.91
C PRO A 31 6.53 3.55 -8.54
N SER A 32 6.97 3.58 -9.79
CA SER A 32 7.48 2.39 -10.46
C SER A 32 8.54 1.70 -9.59
N PRO A 33 8.42 0.37 -9.34
CA PRO A 33 9.37 -0.37 -8.51
C PRO A 33 10.77 -0.44 -9.14
N PHE A 34 10.92 -0.03 -10.40
CA PHE A 34 12.19 0.06 -11.10
C PHE A 34 13.00 1.32 -10.72
N PHE A 35 12.38 2.32 -10.11
CA PHE A 35 13.08 3.50 -9.61
C PHE A 35 13.50 3.30 -8.15
N ARG A 36 14.80 3.45 -7.90
CA ARG A 36 15.34 3.44 -6.53
C ARG A 36 15.10 4.77 -5.84
N ASN A 37 14.75 4.72 -4.56
CA ASN A 37 14.65 5.88 -3.67
C ASN A 37 13.62 6.94 -4.09
N VAL A 38 12.63 6.58 -4.90
CA VAL A 38 11.47 7.45 -5.14
C VAL A 38 10.47 7.21 -4.01
N PRO A 39 10.07 8.23 -3.25
CA PRO A 39 9.17 8.04 -2.14
C PRO A 39 7.73 7.82 -2.64
N THR A 40 6.95 7.07 -1.86
CA THR A 40 5.50 6.98 -2.07
C THR A 40 4.86 8.32 -1.71
N GLU A 41 4.13 8.92 -2.64
CA GLU A 41 3.42 10.18 -2.41
C GLU A 41 2.06 9.91 -1.77
N VAL A 42 1.74 10.67 -0.72
CA VAL A 42 0.41 10.69 -0.11
C VAL A 42 -0.30 11.96 -0.57
N ILE A 43 -1.40 11.82 -1.30
CA ILE A 43 -2.22 12.94 -1.77
C ILE A 43 -3.50 12.96 -0.94
N VAL A 44 -3.74 14.05 -0.21
CA VAL A 44 -4.95 14.28 0.56
C VAL A 44 -5.76 15.36 -0.15
N GLU A 45 -7.01 15.04 -0.47
CA GLU A 45 -7.94 15.95 -1.11
C GLU A 45 -9.20 16.06 -0.27
N GLY A 46 -9.76 17.27 -0.17
CA GLY A 46 -10.97 17.50 0.62
C GLY A 46 -11.50 18.92 0.44
N MET A 47 -12.34 19.33 1.39
CA MET A 47 -12.93 20.66 1.43
C MET A 47 -12.51 21.38 2.72
N GLU A 48 -12.07 22.63 2.61
CA GLU A 48 -11.75 23.51 3.74
C GLU A 48 -12.37 24.88 3.46
N ASP A 49 -13.17 25.41 4.40
CA ASP A 49 -13.91 26.68 4.25
C ASP A 49 -14.71 26.80 2.94
N GLY A 50 -15.34 25.70 2.51
CA GLY A 50 -16.13 25.64 1.28
C GLY A 50 -15.31 25.62 -0.02
N LYS A 51 -13.99 25.50 0.07
CA LYS A 51 -13.08 25.42 -1.08
C LYS A 51 -12.41 24.05 -1.13
N ALA A 52 -12.21 23.54 -2.34
CA ALA A 52 -11.43 22.32 -2.52
C ALA A 52 -9.95 22.59 -2.21
N PHE A 53 -9.30 21.62 -1.57
CA PHE A 53 -7.84 21.62 -1.40
C PHE A 53 -7.24 20.29 -1.84
N GLU A 54 -5.96 20.35 -2.24
CA GLU A 54 -5.09 19.20 -2.43
C GLU A 54 -3.82 19.45 -1.63
N LYS A 55 -3.38 18.46 -0.87
CA LYS A 55 -2.11 18.47 -0.14
C LYS A 55 -1.31 17.22 -0.47
N ARG A 56 -0.06 17.42 -0.87
CA ARG A 56 0.91 16.35 -1.11
C ARG A 56 1.83 16.22 0.08
N VAL A 57 1.97 15.00 0.58
CA VAL A 57 2.80 14.67 1.73
C VAL A 57 3.77 13.58 1.33
N THR A 58 5.05 13.86 1.50
CA THR A 58 6.08 12.83 1.44
C THR A 58 6.42 12.40 2.85
N ALA A 59 5.92 11.22 3.24
CA ALA A 59 6.03 10.75 4.62
C ALA A 59 7.48 10.46 5.04
N SER A 60 8.27 9.88 4.13
CA SER A 60 9.66 9.50 4.40
C SER A 60 10.45 9.38 3.09
N MET A 61 11.74 9.75 3.14
CA MET A 61 12.71 9.46 2.09
C MET A 61 13.49 8.16 2.36
N LYS A 62 13.19 7.49 3.46
CA LYS A 62 13.82 6.21 3.81
C LYS A 62 13.19 5.08 3.02
N GLU A 63 14.02 4.12 2.64
CA GLU A 63 13.59 2.90 1.96
C GLU A 63 12.81 2.00 2.94
N ALA A 64 11.53 1.75 2.67
CA ALA A 64 10.63 1.03 3.58
C ALA A 64 11.13 -0.39 3.93
N PHE A 65 11.61 -1.15 2.93
CA PHE A 65 12.13 -2.50 3.16
C PHE A 65 13.37 -2.51 4.07
N LYS A 66 14.23 -1.49 3.94
CA LYS A 66 15.38 -1.34 4.82
C LYS A 66 14.95 -1.04 6.26
N GLU A 67 13.98 -0.15 6.45
CA GLU A 67 13.47 0.17 7.79
C GLU A 67 12.80 -1.06 8.43
N GLU A 68 12.08 -1.88 7.65
CA GLU A 68 11.51 -3.15 8.12
C GLU A 68 12.60 -4.13 8.58
N LEU A 69 13.70 -4.27 7.84
CA LEU A 69 14.83 -5.12 8.25
C LEU A 69 15.51 -4.62 9.52
N LEU A 70 15.64 -3.30 9.68
CA LEU A 70 16.20 -2.70 10.91
C LEU A 70 15.30 -2.99 12.11
N HIS A 71 13.98 -2.82 11.95
CA HIS A 71 13.00 -3.13 12.98
C HIS A 71 13.00 -4.63 13.34
N PHE A 72 13.05 -5.50 12.35
CA PHE A 72 13.18 -6.95 12.55
C PHE A 72 14.44 -7.30 13.35
N ALA A 73 15.59 -6.75 12.96
CA ALA A 73 16.86 -6.97 13.66
C ALA A 73 16.80 -6.49 15.13
N GLU A 74 16.14 -5.36 15.39
CA GLU A 74 15.91 -4.88 16.76
C GLU A 74 15.04 -5.85 17.56
N CYS A 75 13.93 -6.31 16.99
CA CYS A 75 13.03 -7.25 17.64
C CYS A 75 13.75 -8.54 18.03
N VAL A 76 14.55 -9.10 17.12
CA VAL A 76 15.38 -10.29 17.39
C VAL A 76 16.41 -10.02 18.49
N ALA A 77 17.13 -8.91 18.42
CA ALA A 77 18.19 -8.60 19.38
C ALA A 77 17.68 -8.31 20.79
N ARG A 78 16.48 -7.73 20.91
CA ARG A 78 15.91 -7.26 22.18
C ARG A 78 14.76 -8.13 22.70
N GLY A 79 14.33 -9.14 21.95
CA GLY A 79 13.15 -9.93 22.27
C GLY A 79 11.86 -9.10 22.31
N ARG A 80 11.76 -8.06 21.47
CA ARG A 80 10.56 -7.23 21.37
C ARG A 80 9.54 -7.88 20.45
N GLU A 81 8.26 -7.68 20.74
CA GLU A 81 7.19 -8.03 19.81
C GLU A 81 7.24 -7.10 18.58
N PRO A 82 7.24 -7.63 17.35
CA PRO A 82 7.21 -6.81 16.14
C PRO A 82 5.85 -6.13 15.97
N GLU A 83 5.83 -4.94 15.34
CA GLU A 83 4.60 -4.22 15.01
C GLU A 83 3.67 -5.02 14.11
N THR A 84 4.24 -5.83 13.20
CA THR A 84 3.53 -6.79 12.37
C THR A 84 3.81 -8.20 12.88
N THR A 85 2.86 -8.76 13.62
CA THR A 85 3.06 -10.04 14.32
C THR A 85 2.84 -11.25 13.41
N PRO A 86 3.44 -12.41 13.72
CA PRO A 86 3.12 -13.66 13.01
C PRO A 86 1.64 -14.06 13.09
N ALA A 87 0.95 -13.67 14.17
CA ALA A 87 -0.48 -13.94 14.34
C ALA A 87 -1.33 -13.12 13.35
N GLU A 88 -1.00 -11.83 13.16
CA GLU A 88 -1.62 -10.97 12.15
C GLU A 88 -1.32 -11.47 10.74
N ALA A 89 -0.05 -11.81 10.43
CA ALA A 89 0.34 -12.36 9.14
C ALA A 89 -0.44 -13.64 8.79
N ARG A 90 -0.67 -14.51 9.77
CA ARG A 90 -1.56 -15.68 9.59
C ARG A 90 -3.00 -15.26 9.32
N GLY A 91 -3.50 -14.22 9.99
CA GLY A 91 -4.80 -13.63 9.74
C GLY A 91 -4.96 -13.16 8.29
N ASP A 92 -3.94 -12.49 7.74
CA ASP A 92 -3.93 -12.00 6.36
C ASP A 92 -3.99 -13.14 5.34
N VAL A 93 -3.19 -14.20 5.54
CA VAL A 93 -3.24 -15.39 4.70
C VAL A 93 -4.63 -16.03 4.75
N LEU A 94 -5.22 -16.15 5.94
CA LEU A 94 -6.58 -16.70 6.07
C LEU A 94 -7.63 -15.85 5.36
N LEU A 95 -7.49 -14.52 5.39
CA LEU A 95 -8.36 -13.62 4.64
C LEU A 95 -8.22 -13.85 3.13
N LEU A 96 -6.99 -13.96 2.61
CA LEU A 96 -6.74 -14.26 1.20
C LEU A 96 -7.41 -15.58 0.80
N HIS A 97 -7.25 -16.64 1.59
CA HIS A 97 -7.92 -17.92 1.36
C HIS A 97 -9.44 -17.77 1.26
N ARG A 98 -10.05 -17.00 2.18
CA ARG A 98 -11.50 -16.76 2.17
C ARG A 98 -11.94 -16.00 0.91
N ILE A 99 -11.17 -15.00 0.49
CA ILE A 99 -11.44 -14.27 -0.76
C ILE A 99 -11.40 -15.24 -1.94
N PHE A 100 -10.33 -16.04 -2.08
CA PHE A 100 -10.20 -17.01 -3.16
C PHE A 100 -11.35 -18.03 -3.20
N HIS A 101 -11.78 -18.54 -2.04
CA HIS A 101 -12.92 -19.47 -1.98
C HIS A 101 -14.27 -18.80 -2.25
N ALA A 102 -14.42 -17.50 -1.99
CA ALA A 102 -15.65 -16.77 -2.24
C ALA A 102 -15.81 -16.34 -3.71
N ILE A 103 -14.72 -16.30 -4.49
CA ILE A 103 -14.74 -15.93 -5.90
C ILE A 103 -15.51 -17.01 -6.70
N LYS A 104 -16.70 -16.63 -7.19
CA LYS A 104 -17.56 -17.50 -8.01
C LYS A 104 -17.27 -17.42 -9.52
N ARG A 105 -16.48 -16.44 -9.95
CA ARG A 105 -16.11 -16.26 -11.36
C ARG A 105 -14.73 -16.87 -11.58
N PRO A 106 -14.52 -17.74 -12.59
CA PRO A 106 -13.18 -18.19 -12.90
C PRO A 106 -12.28 -16.97 -13.15
N LEU A 107 -11.11 -16.96 -12.51
CA LEU A 107 -10.04 -16.06 -12.92
C LEU A 107 -9.80 -16.34 -14.40
N ALA A 108 -9.80 -15.30 -15.23
CA ALA A 108 -9.53 -15.48 -16.66
C ALA A 108 -8.19 -16.23 -16.81
N PRO A 109 -8.08 -17.15 -17.79
CA PRO A 109 -6.84 -17.90 -18.02
C PRO A 109 -5.67 -16.96 -18.34
#